data_AF-A0AAN0IU32-F1
#
_entry.id   AF-A0AAN0IU32-F1
#
_cell.length_a   1.000
_cell.length_b   1.000
_cell.length_c   1.000
_cell.angle_alpha   90.00
_cell.angle_beta   90.00
_cell.angle_gamma   90.00
#
_symmetry.space_group_name_H-M   'P 1'
#
loop_
_entity.id
_entity.type
_entity.pdbx_description
1 polymer ?
#
loop_
_entity_poly.entity_id
_entity_poly.type
_entity_poly.pdbx_seq_one_letter_code
_entity_poly.pdbx_strand_id
1 'polypeptide(L)'
;GIKPSLGHDKEASESEILDALRLSKEPMHITHLFNVCSFHHRLPGLVNIGLASVYPNLPEYTDIIPPTVEVIGDLAHVHPLTLSVLLEARGYESVCFITDSIYHSNQPGETINYNGRQ
;
A
#
# COMPACT_ATOMS: atom_id res chain seq x y z
N GLY A 1 15.15 -14.37 -2.82
CA GLY A 1 15.05 -13.51 -4.02
C GLY A 1 14.74 -12.08 -3.60
N ILE A 2 14.57 -11.17 -4.56
CA ILE A 2 14.06 -9.81 -4.31
C ILE A 2 12.54 -9.87 -4.29
N LYS A 3 11.89 -9.15 -3.37
CA LYS A 3 10.43 -9.11 -3.25
C LYS A 3 9.89 -7.78 -3.77
N PRO A 4 9.13 -7.77 -4.88
CA PRO A 4 8.55 -6.54 -5.41
C PRO A 4 7.52 -5.94 -4.44
N SER A 5 7.51 -4.61 -4.32
CA SER A 5 6.47 -3.86 -3.63
C SER A 5 5.89 -2.80 -4.58
N LEU A 6 4.57 -2.80 -4.74
CA LEU A 6 3.86 -1.82 -5.57
C LEU A 6 3.59 -0.57 -4.73
N GLY A 7 3.82 0.62 -5.28
CA GLY A 7 3.58 1.86 -4.54
C GLY A 7 3.86 3.11 -5.38
N HIS A 8 3.52 4.27 -4.82
CA HIS A 8 3.67 5.57 -5.49
C HIS A 8 2.93 5.67 -6.84
N ASP A 9 1.80 4.97 -6.98
CA ASP A 9 1.00 4.98 -8.19
C ASP A 9 -0.45 5.38 -7.89
N LYS A 10 -0.95 6.37 -8.64
CA LYS A 10 -2.32 6.87 -8.55
C LYS A 10 -3.13 6.64 -9.83
N GLU A 11 -2.48 6.20 -10.89
CA GLU A 11 -3.01 6.19 -12.26
C GLU A 11 -3.06 4.79 -12.88
N ALA A 12 -2.27 3.83 -12.36
CA ALA A 12 -2.27 2.44 -12.78
C ALA A 12 -3.69 1.89 -12.74
N SER A 13 -4.10 1.36 -13.88
CA SER A 13 -5.39 0.69 -14.04
C SER A 13 -5.42 -0.61 -13.25
N GLU A 14 -6.63 -1.05 -12.91
CA GLU A 14 -6.88 -2.35 -12.32
C GLU A 14 -6.19 -3.48 -13.10
N SER A 15 -6.27 -3.47 -14.44
CA SER A 15 -5.61 -4.48 -15.28
C SER A 15 -4.09 -4.47 -15.15
N GLU A 16 -3.44 -3.30 -15.11
CA GLU A 16 -1.98 -3.21 -14.98
C GLU A 16 -1.52 -3.72 -13.62
N ILE A 17 -2.27 -3.42 -12.55
CA ILE A 17 -1.97 -3.90 -11.20
C ILE A 17 -2.13 -5.43 -11.15
N LEU A 18 -3.21 -5.97 -11.70
CA LEU A 18 -3.45 -7.42 -11.72
C LEU A 18 -2.39 -8.15 -12.56
N ASP A 19 -2.01 -7.60 -13.71
CA ASP A 19 -0.94 -8.15 -14.55
C ASP A 19 0.41 -8.15 -13.84
N ALA A 20 0.73 -7.09 -13.09
CA ALA A 20 1.93 -7.06 -12.25
C ALA A 20 1.90 -8.16 -11.19
N LEU A 21 0.79 -8.33 -10.47
CA LEU A 21 0.63 -9.37 -9.45
C LEU A 21 0.78 -10.79 -10.02
N ARG A 22 0.29 -11.05 -11.25
CA ARG A 22 0.43 -12.35 -11.94
C ARG A 22 1.86 -12.76 -12.21
N LEU A 23 2.80 -11.82 -12.25
CA LEU A 23 4.22 -12.13 -12.50
C LEU A 23 4.87 -12.90 -11.35
N SER A 24 4.25 -12.89 -10.15
CA SER A 24 4.78 -13.57 -8.98
C SER A 24 3.98 -14.82 -8.61
N LYS A 25 4.70 -15.87 -8.20
CA LYS A 25 4.11 -17.08 -7.59
C LYS A 25 4.00 -16.98 -6.06
N GLU A 26 4.48 -15.87 -5.49
CA GLU A 26 4.44 -15.57 -4.06
C GLU A 26 3.76 -14.21 -3.83
N PRO A 27 3.16 -13.96 -2.65
CA PRO A 27 2.56 -12.65 -2.35
C PRO A 27 3.58 -11.52 -2.49
N MET A 28 3.27 -10.51 -3.31
CA MET A 28 4.01 -9.24 -3.35
C MET A 28 3.67 -8.36 -2.14
N HIS A 29 4.27 -7.16 -2.08
CA HIS A 29 3.91 -6.11 -1.12
C HIS A 29 3.22 -4.93 -1.80
N ILE A 30 2.50 -4.14 -1.01
CA ILE A 30 2.14 -2.75 -1.34
C ILE A 30 2.80 -1.84 -0.31
N THR A 31 3.59 -0.88 -0.77
CA THR A 31 4.31 0.09 0.07
C THR A 31 3.31 1.10 0.64
N HIS A 32 3.42 1.38 1.95
CA HIS A 32 2.66 2.39 2.71
C HIS A 32 1.24 2.67 2.16
N LEU A 33 0.40 1.62 2.14
CA LEU A 33 -0.96 1.67 1.65
C LEU A 33 -1.67 2.96 2.09
N PHE A 34 -2.42 3.57 1.16
CA PHE A 34 -3.05 4.90 1.24
C PHE A 34 -2.14 6.09 0.87
N ASN A 35 -0.83 6.03 1.14
CA ASN A 35 0.09 7.12 0.82
C ASN A 35 0.50 7.09 -0.66
N VAL A 36 0.30 8.21 -1.36
CA VAL A 36 0.60 8.33 -2.81
C VAL A 36 -0.08 7.24 -3.65
N CYS A 37 -1.24 6.75 -3.20
CA CYS A 37 -2.07 5.76 -3.89
C CYS A 37 -3.51 6.29 -4.04
N SER A 38 -4.33 5.65 -4.88
CA SER A 38 -5.73 6.03 -5.08
C SER A 38 -6.71 4.90 -4.73
N PHE A 39 -7.83 5.29 -4.13
CA PHE A 39 -9.04 4.47 -4.00
C PHE A 39 -10.11 5.04 -4.92
N HIS A 40 -10.81 4.18 -5.66
CA HIS A 40 -12.00 4.60 -6.39
C HIS A 40 -13.02 3.47 -6.48
N HIS A 41 -14.30 3.81 -6.32
CA HIS A 41 -15.40 2.84 -6.24
C HIS A 41 -15.75 2.17 -7.58
N ARG A 42 -15.31 2.73 -8.71
CA ARG A 42 -15.54 2.19 -10.07
C ARG A 42 -14.28 1.84 -10.86
N LEU A 43 -13.12 2.32 -10.41
CA LEU A 43 -11.85 2.20 -11.14
C LEU A 43 -10.80 1.77 -10.11
N PRO A 44 -10.77 0.48 -9.74
CA PRO A 44 -9.94 0.01 -8.63
C PRO A 44 -8.47 0.37 -8.81
N GLY A 45 -7.90 1.08 -7.83
CA GLY A 45 -6.47 1.38 -7.75
C GLY A 45 -5.76 0.53 -6.70
N LEU A 46 -4.49 0.87 -6.40
CA LEU A 46 -3.70 0.15 -5.39
C LEU A 46 -4.37 0.07 -4.02
N VAL A 47 -5.16 1.08 -3.63
CA VAL A 47 -5.88 1.04 -2.35
C VAL A 47 -7.00 0.00 -2.36
N ASN A 48 -7.75 -0.12 -3.46
CA ASN A 48 -8.81 -1.12 -3.59
C ASN A 48 -8.22 -2.54 -3.52
N ILE A 49 -7.17 -2.79 -4.32
CA ILE A 49 -6.45 -4.07 -4.39
C ILE A 49 -5.81 -4.39 -3.04
N GLY A 50 -5.17 -3.41 -2.41
CA GLY A 50 -4.53 -3.55 -1.12
C GLY A 50 -5.48 -3.65 0.06
N LEU A 51 -6.72 -3.17 0.00
CA LEU A 51 -7.69 -3.36 1.09
C LEU A 51 -8.31 -4.77 1.08
N ALA A 52 -8.51 -5.36 -0.09
CA ALA A 52 -9.16 -6.66 -0.20
C ALA A 52 -8.22 -7.81 0.21
N SER A 53 -8.64 -8.61 1.17
CA SER A 53 -8.00 -9.90 1.50
C SER A 53 -8.48 -11.04 0.61
N VAL A 54 -9.66 -10.89 0.01
CA VAL A 54 -10.27 -11.83 -0.93
C VAL A 54 -10.88 -11.02 -2.07
N TYR A 55 -10.58 -11.44 -3.30
CA TYR A 55 -11.10 -10.80 -4.50
C TYR A 55 -12.46 -11.37 -4.92
N PRO A 56 -13.28 -10.59 -5.66
CA PRO A 56 -14.55 -11.08 -6.18
C PRO A 56 -14.33 -12.26 -7.15
N ASN A 57 -15.34 -13.13 -7.24
CA ASN A 57 -15.34 -14.26 -8.18
C ASN A 57 -15.62 -13.77 -9.61
N LEU A 58 -14.66 -13.06 -10.19
CA LEU A 58 -14.68 -12.56 -11.56
C LEU A 58 -13.43 -13.06 -12.32
N PRO A 59 -13.52 -13.31 -13.64
CA PRO A 59 -12.42 -13.90 -14.40
C PRO A 59 -11.09 -13.15 -14.26
N GLU A 60 -11.12 -11.82 -14.20
CA GLU A 60 -9.94 -10.97 -14.07
C GLU A 60 -9.20 -11.11 -12.73
N TYR A 61 -9.80 -11.71 -11.71
CA TYR A 61 -9.16 -11.97 -10.41
C TYR A 61 -8.71 -13.42 -10.23
N THR A 62 -8.88 -14.26 -11.26
CA THR A 62 -8.44 -15.66 -11.23
C THR A 62 -6.93 -15.75 -11.03
N ASP A 63 -6.51 -16.65 -10.13
CA ASP A 63 -5.11 -16.95 -9.78
C ASP A 63 -4.29 -15.75 -9.27
N ILE A 64 -4.95 -14.68 -8.80
CA ILE A 64 -4.28 -13.55 -8.17
C ILE A 64 -4.05 -13.86 -6.70
N ILE A 65 -2.79 -13.78 -6.27
CA ILE A 65 -2.41 -13.86 -4.87
C ILE A 65 -2.52 -12.44 -4.27
N PRO A 66 -3.36 -12.19 -3.26
CA PRO A 66 -3.44 -10.88 -2.62
C PRO A 66 -2.08 -10.46 -2.06
N PRO A 67 -1.60 -9.22 -2.35
CA PRO A 67 -0.35 -8.74 -1.79
C PRO A 67 -0.51 -8.51 -0.29
N THR A 68 0.56 -8.63 0.48
CA THR A 68 0.61 -8.07 1.84
C THR A 68 0.80 -6.55 1.76
N VAL A 69 0.49 -5.81 2.82
CA VAL A 69 0.52 -4.34 2.77
C VAL A 69 1.32 -3.76 3.92
N GLU A 70 2.04 -2.69 3.63
CA GLU A 70 2.69 -1.85 4.63
C GLU A 70 1.79 -0.67 4.98
N VAL A 71 1.86 -0.16 6.21
CA VAL A 71 1.13 1.05 6.61
C VAL A 71 1.95 1.85 7.62
N ILE A 72 1.93 3.19 7.49
CA ILE A 72 2.64 4.09 8.40
C ILE A 72 1.79 4.27 9.67
N GLY A 73 2.31 3.81 10.80
CA GLY A 73 1.57 3.70 12.06
C GLY A 73 1.56 4.94 12.96
N ASP A 74 1.98 6.10 12.47
CA ASP A 74 2.17 7.31 13.29
C ASP A 74 0.88 8.11 13.56
N LEU A 75 -0.24 7.67 12.99
CA LEU A 75 -1.56 8.30 13.07
C LEU A 75 -1.66 9.69 12.43
N ALA A 76 -0.58 10.18 11.80
CA ALA A 76 -0.54 11.43 11.06
C ALA A 76 -0.68 11.16 9.54
N HIS A 77 -0.01 10.12 9.05
CA HIS A 77 -0.11 9.70 7.65
C HIS A 77 -1.44 9.02 7.35
N VAL A 78 -1.95 8.24 8.30
CA VAL A 78 -3.18 7.46 8.15
C VAL A 78 -4.05 7.67 9.38
N HIS A 79 -5.29 8.11 9.17
CA HIS A 79 -6.25 8.34 10.24
C HIS A 79 -6.55 7.02 11.00
N PRO A 80 -6.71 7.03 12.34
CA PRO A 80 -6.98 5.81 13.13
C PRO A 80 -8.17 4.98 12.64
N LEU A 81 -9.25 5.63 12.19
CA LEU A 81 -10.39 4.94 11.58
C LEU A 81 -10.01 4.15 10.33
N THR A 82 -9.13 4.70 9.48
CA THR A 82 -8.66 4.02 8.27
C THR A 82 -7.79 2.80 8.62
N LEU A 83 -6.97 2.89 9.67
CA LEU A 83 -6.23 1.74 10.19
C LEU A 83 -7.17 0.65 10.70
N SER A 84 -8.23 1.02 11.42
CA SER A 84 -9.26 0.08 11.86
C SER A 84 -9.92 -0.62 10.68
N VAL A 85 -10.33 0.13 9.65
CA VAL A 85 -10.91 -0.45 8.42
C VAL A 85 -9.93 -1.42 7.74
N LEU A 86 -8.64 -1.06 7.66
CA LEU A 86 -7.62 -1.93 7.07
C LEU A 86 -7.50 -3.26 7.84
N LEU A 87 -7.39 -3.20 9.16
CA LEU A 87 -7.23 -4.37 10.01
C LEU A 87 -8.47 -5.28 9.97
N GLU A 88 -9.67 -4.70 9.94
CA GLU A 88 -10.92 -5.45 9.75
C GLU A 88 -10.99 -6.12 8.38
N ALA A 89 -10.56 -5.43 7.32
CA ALA A 89 -10.61 -5.96 5.95
C ALA A 89 -9.59 -7.09 5.70
N ARG A 90 -8.42 -7.05 6.36
CA ARG A 90 -7.27 -7.91 6.05
C ARG A 90 -6.84 -8.90 7.12
N GLY A 91 -7.13 -8.60 8.38
CA GLY A 91 -6.46 -9.24 9.51
C GLY A 91 -4.99 -8.79 9.64
N TYR A 92 -4.45 -8.89 10.85
CA TYR A 92 -3.13 -8.36 11.19
C TYR A 92 -1.96 -9.13 10.55
N GLU A 93 -2.15 -10.40 10.18
CA GLU A 93 -1.10 -11.26 9.60
C GLU A 93 -0.60 -10.79 8.22
N SER A 94 -1.40 -9.98 7.50
CA SER A 94 -1.06 -9.48 6.17
C SER A 94 -0.76 -7.98 6.12
N VAL A 95 -0.63 -7.35 7.29
CA VAL A 95 -0.37 -5.92 7.47
C VAL A 95 0.93 -5.72 8.25
N CYS A 96 1.86 -4.98 7.67
CA CYS A 96 3.14 -4.61 8.29
C CYS A 96 3.10 -3.13 8.69
N PHE A 97 3.28 -2.83 9.97
CA PHE A 97 3.47 -1.45 10.42
C PHE A 97 4.91 -1.03 10.15
N ILE A 98 5.07 0.05 9.38
CA ILE A 98 6.36 0.66 9.08
C ILE A 98 6.41 2.08 9.64
N THR A 99 7.60 2.64 9.71
CA THR A 99 7.78 4.02 10.18
C THR A 99 7.88 5.03 9.04
N ASP A 100 8.33 4.59 7.86
CA ASP A 100 8.74 5.44 6.72
C ASP A 100 9.52 6.70 7.15
N SER A 101 10.36 6.54 8.18
CA SER A 101 11.02 7.67 8.82
C SER A 101 12.16 8.18 7.97
N ILE A 102 12.20 9.50 7.82
CA ILE A 102 13.37 10.23 7.33
C ILE A 102 14.25 10.66 8.51
N TYR A 103 15.45 11.15 8.20
CA TYR A 103 16.27 11.83 9.20
C TYR A 103 15.48 12.99 9.82
N HIS A 104 15.49 13.07 11.15
CA HIS A 104 14.90 14.17 11.91
C HIS A 104 16.02 14.82 12.74
N SER A 105 16.13 16.14 12.66
CA SER A 105 17.07 16.86 13.51
C SER A 105 16.50 16.99 14.92
N ASN A 106 17.37 16.92 15.92
CA ASN A 106 17.00 17.17 17.31
C ASN A 106 16.81 18.66 17.62
N GLN A 107 17.01 19.56 16.66
CA GLN A 107 16.76 21.00 16.83
C GLN A 107 15.36 21.38 16.31
N PRO A 108 14.46 21.90 17.18
CA PRO A 108 13.14 22.35 16.75
C PRO A 108 13.22 23.43 15.66
N GLY A 109 12.50 23.23 14.55
CA GLY A 109 12.41 24.19 13.45
C GLY A 109 13.52 24.08 12.40
N GLU A 110 14.44 23.12 12.53
CA GLU A 110 15.44 22.88 11.48
C GLU A 110 14.82 22.21 10.24
N THR A 111 15.14 22.74 9.06
CA THR A 111 14.75 22.16 7.77
C THR A 111 15.86 21.25 7.26
N ILE A 112 15.49 20.07 6.76
CA ILE A 112 16.45 19.09 6.23
C ILE A 112 16.26 18.98 4.72
N ASN A 113 17.39 18.93 4.00
CA ASN A 113 17.37 18.60 2.58
C ASN A 113 17.17 17.09 2.39
N TYR A 114 16.07 16.70 1.76
CA TYR A 114 15.79 15.33 1.36
C TYR A 114 15.62 15.26 -0.15
N ASN A 115 16.50 14.52 -0.83
CA ASN A 115 16.50 14.35 -2.28
C ASN A 115 16.43 15.68 -3.08
N GLY A 116 17.21 16.68 -2.63
CA GLY A 116 17.27 18.00 -3.27
C GLY A 116 16.05 18.90 -3.02
N ARG A 117 15.17 18.52 -2.09
CA ARG A 117 14.01 19.32 -1.64
C ARG A 117 14.15 19.66 -0.16
N GLN A 118 13.73 20.87 0.23
CA GLN A 118 13.57 21.31 1.62
C GLN A 118 12.14 21.11 2.09
#